data_AF-A0A383DZ02-F1
#
_entry.id   AF-A0A383DZ02-F1
#
_cell.length_a   1.000
_cell.length_b   1.000
_cell.length_c   1.000
_cell.angle_alpha   90.00
_cell.angle_beta   90.00
_cell.angle_gamma   90.00
#
_symmetry.space_group_name_H-M   'P 1'
#
loop_
_entity.id
_entity.type
_entity.pdbx_description
1 polymer ?
#
loop_
_entity_poly.entity_id
_entity_poly.type
_entity_poly.pdbx_seq_one_letter_code
_entity_poly.pdbx_strand_id
1 'polypeptide(L)'
;MKKVFIYFFLILLLNFNISLQALDLPKNYLKGKFYESVKDNFLVATEKMNDPRFEKTVIVMFENDENGSWGLVINKPLGLIPLGELIDLSENSNSNKKDLHNVEIPIFWGGPVDINKILILHSKEYESETTKNYENISISSDYKTLIEIADNKGPKNKLVILGISS
;
A
#
# COMPACT_ATOMS: atom_id res chain seq x y z
N MET A 1 -30.32 -15.90 -54.87
CA MET A 1 -29.85 -16.50 -53.60
C MET A 1 -28.32 -16.47 -53.42
N LYS A 2 -27.49 -16.84 -54.41
CA LYS A 2 -26.02 -16.88 -54.28
C LYS A 2 -25.34 -15.55 -53.89
N LYS A 3 -25.81 -14.41 -54.41
CA LYS A 3 -25.22 -13.08 -54.11
C LYS A 3 -25.38 -12.65 -52.64
N VAL A 4 -26.51 -12.97 -52.02
CA VAL A 4 -26.80 -12.61 -50.60
C VAL A 4 -25.85 -13.34 -49.65
N PHE A 5 -25.55 -14.60 -49.94
CA PHE A 5 -24.64 -15.42 -49.14
C PHE A 5 -23.20 -14.89 -49.18
N ILE A 6 -22.78 -14.35 -50.33
CA ILE A 6 -21.45 -13.74 -50.50
C ILE A 6 -21.33 -12.47 -49.65
N TYR A 7 -22.32 -11.59 -49.66
CA TYR A 7 -22.30 -10.39 -48.81
C TYR A 7 -22.33 -10.73 -47.32
N PHE A 8 -23.12 -11.73 -46.93
CA PHE A 8 -23.14 -12.20 -45.54
C PHE A 8 -21.77 -12.75 -45.11
N PHE A 9 -21.13 -13.55 -45.96
CA PHE A 9 -19.80 -14.08 -45.69
C PHE A 9 -18.72 -12.99 -45.66
N LEU A 10 -18.83 -11.97 -46.52
CA LEU A 10 -17.92 -10.82 -46.53
C LEU A 10 -18.06 -9.98 -45.24
N ILE A 11 -19.28 -9.75 -44.78
CA ILE A 11 -19.57 -9.05 -43.53
C ILE A 11 -19.06 -9.85 -42.33
N LEU A 12 -19.25 -11.18 -42.32
CA LEU A 12 -18.74 -12.06 -41.26
C LEU A 12 -17.21 -12.02 -41.18
N LEU A 13 -16.52 -12.08 -42.32
CA LEU A 13 -15.06 -11.94 -42.40
C LEU A 13 -14.57 -10.56 -41.95
N LEU A 14 -15.31 -9.49 -42.27
CA LEU A 14 -14.98 -8.15 -41.82
C LEU A 14 -15.09 -8.03 -40.28
N ASN A 15 -16.15 -8.61 -39.69
CA ASN A 15 -16.34 -8.62 -38.24
C ASN A 15 -15.27 -9.47 -37.51
N PHE A 16 -14.80 -10.56 -38.12
CA PHE A 16 -13.74 -11.40 -37.54
C PHE A 16 -12.38 -10.69 -37.50
N ASN A 17 -12.08 -9.83 -38.48
CA ASN A 17 -10.82 -9.08 -38.55
C ASN A 17 -10.80 -7.86 -37.62
N ILE A 18 -11.95 -7.26 -37.31
CA ILE A 18 -12.06 -6.11 -36.41
C ILE A 18 -11.83 -6.53 -34.94
N SER A 19 -12.14 -7.78 -34.59
CA SER A 19 -11.98 -8.33 -33.24
C SER A 19 -10.52 -8.45 -32.76
N LEU A 20 -9.54 -8.57 -33.66
CA LEU A 20 -8.13 -8.78 -33.26
C LEU A 20 -7.38 -7.48 -32.93
N GLN A 21 -7.83 -6.34 -33.46
CA GLN A 21 -7.15 -5.05 -33.27
C GLN A 21 -7.54 -4.34 -31.96
N ALA A 22 -8.46 -4.91 -31.18
CA ALA A 22 -8.95 -4.32 -29.92
C ALA A 22 -8.34 -4.97 -28.65
N LEU A 23 -7.42 -5.93 -28.80
CA LEU A 23 -6.62 -6.39 -27.66
C LEU A 23 -5.48 -5.38 -27.44
N ASP A 24 -5.75 -4.34 -26.66
CA ASP A 24 -4.69 -3.50 -26.11
C ASP A 24 -3.71 -4.39 -25.34
N LEU A 25 -2.55 -4.71 -25.93
CA LEU A 25 -1.47 -5.31 -25.18
C LEU A 25 -1.15 -4.37 -24.00
N PRO A 26 -0.91 -4.91 -22.79
CA PRO A 26 -0.60 -4.07 -21.65
C PRO A 26 0.57 -3.16 -22.01
N LYS A 27 0.37 -1.84 -21.90
CA LYS A 27 1.42 -0.85 -22.12
C LYS A 27 2.61 -1.24 -21.25
N ASN A 28 3.77 -1.47 -21.88
CA ASN A 28 5.00 -1.69 -21.15
C ASN A 28 5.48 -0.33 -20.59
N TYR A 29 5.02 0.01 -19.38
CA TYR A 29 5.38 1.23 -18.67
C TYR A 29 6.88 1.37 -18.39
N LEU A 30 7.65 0.29 -18.54
CA LEU A 30 9.09 0.22 -18.33
C LEU A 30 9.92 0.36 -19.62
N LYS A 31 9.26 0.54 -20.79
CA LYS A 31 9.99 0.65 -22.06
C LYS A 31 10.89 1.90 -22.07
N GLY A 32 12.19 1.69 -21.90
CA GLY A 32 13.22 2.74 -21.95
C GLY A 32 13.58 3.38 -20.60
N LYS A 33 13.02 2.90 -19.47
CA LYS A 33 13.43 3.32 -18.13
C LYS A 33 13.94 2.10 -17.35
N PHE A 34 15.26 1.94 -17.32
CA PHE A 34 15.91 1.01 -16.41
C PHE A 34 16.15 1.74 -15.09
N TYR A 35 15.45 1.33 -14.04
CA TYR A 35 15.70 1.82 -12.70
C TYR A 35 16.69 0.87 -12.02
N GLU A 36 17.77 1.42 -11.44
CA GLU A 36 18.72 0.62 -10.63
C GLU A 36 18.10 0.21 -9.28
N SER A 37 17.10 0.96 -8.81
CA SER A 37 16.38 0.67 -7.58
C SER A 37 14.91 1.09 -7.67
N VAL A 38 14.04 0.34 -6.97
CA VAL A 38 12.63 0.70 -6.78
C VAL A 38 12.37 1.45 -5.46
N LYS A 39 13.41 1.84 -4.72
CA LYS A 39 13.27 2.73 -3.55
C LYS A 39 12.50 4.00 -3.94
N ASP A 40 11.68 4.50 -3.01
CA ASP A 40 10.82 5.68 -3.18
C ASP A 40 9.73 5.54 -4.27
N ASN A 41 9.52 4.33 -4.80
CA ASN A 41 8.46 4.03 -5.77
C ASN A 41 7.33 3.18 -5.15
N PHE A 42 6.22 3.08 -5.88
CA PHE A 42 5.15 2.14 -5.57
C PHE A 42 5.25 0.87 -6.42
N LEU A 43 5.04 -0.28 -5.80
CA LEU A 43 4.71 -1.52 -6.49
C LEU A 43 3.20 -1.68 -6.55
N VAL A 44 2.67 -1.86 -7.74
CA VAL A 44 1.22 -2.05 -7.97
C VAL A 44 0.99 -3.47 -8.46
N ALA A 45 0.24 -4.25 -7.67
CA ALA A 45 -0.10 -5.61 -8.04
C ALA A 45 -0.96 -5.62 -9.31
N THR A 46 -0.54 -6.42 -10.29
CA THR A 46 -1.32 -6.65 -11.52
C THR A 46 -2.31 -7.79 -11.32
N GLU A 47 -3.24 -7.96 -12.26
CA GLU A 47 -4.18 -9.09 -12.29
C GLU A 47 -3.49 -10.47 -12.34
N LYS A 48 -2.20 -10.52 -12.67
CA LYS A 48 -1.39 -11.76 -12.69
C LYS A 48 -0.72 -12.08 -11.35
N MET A 49 -0.97 -11.29 -10.31
CA MET A 49 -0.42 -11.57 -8.97
C MET A 49 -1.03 -12.87 -8.42
N ASN A 50 -0.21 -13.92 -8.35
CA ASN A 50 -0.66 -15.25 -7.92
C ASN A 50 -0.72 -15.42 -6.41
N ASP A 51 0.01 -14.59 -5.66
CA ASP A 51 -0.04 -14.62 -4.20
C ASP A 51 -1.27 -13.84 -3.71
N PRO A 52 -2.28 -14.50 -3.11
CA PRO A 52 -3.50 -13.83 -2.66
C PRO A 52 -3.23 -12.78 -1.58
N ARG A 53 -2.12 -12.88 -0.84
CA ARG A 53 -1.73 -11.87 0.16
C ARG A 53 -1.42 -10.53 -0.50
N PHE A 54 -0.97 -10.53 -1.74
CA PHE A 54 -0.59 -9.33 -2.50
C PHE A 54 -1.55 -9.02 -3.66
N GLU A 55 -2.66 -9.76 -3.81
CA GLU A 55 -3.67 -9.40 -4.80
C GLU A 55 -4.20 -7.98 -4.51
N LYS A 56 -4.24 -7.15 -5.57
CA LYS A 56 -4.72 -5.76 -5.55
C LYS A 56 -3.99 -4.86 -4.52
N THR A 57 -2.76 -5.19 -4.12
CA THR A 57 -1.99 -4.32 -3.22
C THR A 57 -1.26 -3.21 -3.94
N VAL A 58 -1.12 -2.08 -3.25
CA VAL A 58 -0.13 -1.05 -3.52
C VAL A 58 0.88 -1.07 -2.38
N ILE A 59 2.16 -1.23 -2.71
CA ILE A 59 3.27 -1.26 -1.74
C ILE A 59 4.11 -0.01 -1.97
N VAL A 60 4.41 0.73 -0.91
CA VAL A 60 5.44 1.78 -0.96
C VAL A 60 6.80 1.20 -0.60
N MET A 61 7.82 1.43 -1.41
CA MET A 61 9.16 0.88 -1.22
C MET A 61 10.09 1.88 -0.53
N PHE A 62 10.74 1.43 0.54
CA PHE A 62 11.63 2.27 1.36
C PHE A 62 13.10 1.97 1.13
N GLU A 63 13.44 0.69 0.98
CA GLU A 63 14.78 0.25 0.65
C GLU A 63 14.70 -0.83 -0.43
N ASN A 64 15.70 -0.81 -1.32
CA ASN A 64 15.89 -1.80 -2.36
C ASN A 64 17.35 -1.69 -2.82
N ASP A 65 18.20 -2.52 -2.23
CA ASP A 65 19.62 -2.63 -2.52
C ASP A 65 20.08 -4.10 -2.46
N GLU A 66 21.39 -4.33 -2.50
CA GLU A 66 21.99 -5.67 -2.48
C GLU A 66 21.73 -6.45 -1.18
N ASN A 67 21.41 -5.78 -0.07
CA ASN A 67 21.09 -6.40 1.21
C ASN A 67 19.61 -6.80 1.32
N GLY A 68 18.78 -6.37 0.37
CA GLY A 68 17.38 -6.73 0.31
C GLY A 68 16.47 -5.56 -0.02
N SER A 69 15.18 -5.75 0.22
CA SER A 69 14.17 -4.75 -0.05
C SER A 69 13.07 -4.83 0.99
N TRP A 70 12.48 -3.69 1.33
CA TRP A 70 11.29 -3.68 2.15
C TRP A 70 10.42 -2.45 1.89
N GLY A 71 9.15 -2.61 2.24
CA GLY A 71 8.09 -1.66 1.99
C GLY A 71 6.86 -1.94 2.84
N LEU A 72 5.80 -1.16 2.62
CA LEU A 72 4.52 -1.32 3.30
C LEU A 72 3.38 -1.37 2.31
N VAL A 73 2.50 -2.34 2.47
CA VAL A 73 1.18 -2.32 1.84
C VAL A 73 0.36 -1.18 2.46
N ILE A 74 -0.16 -0.28 1.63
CA ILE A 74 -0.85 0.95 2.09
C ILE A 74 -2.36 0.95 1.85
N ASN A 75 -2.90 -0.10 1.20
CA ASN A 75 -4.29 -0.13 0.75
C ASN A 75 -5.08 -1.37 1.23
N LYS A 76 -4.64 -2.02 2.31
CA LYS A 76 -5.36 -3.14 2.94
C LYS A 76 -5.78 -2.80 4.38
N PRO A 77 -6.97 -2.23 4.60
CA PRO A 77 -7.46 -1.97 5.95
C PRO A 77 -7.76 -3.28 6.68
N LEU A 78 -7.38 -3.35 7.95
CA LEU A 78 -7.74 -4.43 8.88
C LEU A 78 -8.98 -4.10 9.71
N GLY A 79 -9.28 -2.81 9.87
CA GLY A 79 -10.44 -2.32 10.62
C GLY A 79 -10.06 -1.20 11.57
N LEU A 80 -10.96 -0.93 12.50
CA LEU A 80 -10.74 0.00 13.62
C LEU A 80 -10.26 -0.81 14.82
N ILE A 81 -9.17 -0.36 15.46
CA ILE A 81 -8.64 -0.99 16.67
C ILE A 81 -8.55 0.07 17.77
N PRO A 82 -9.01 -0.21 19.00
CA PRO A 82 -8.79 0.67 20.14
C PRO A 82 -7.29 0.88 20.37
N LEU A 83 -6.86 2.14 20.50
CA LEU A 83 -5.44 2.44 20.61
C LEU A 83 -4.78 1.78 21.83
N GLY A 84 -5.53 1.60 22.92
CA GLY A 84 -5.08 0.87 24.10
C GLY A 84 -4.73 -0.61 23.87
N GLU A 85 -5.16 -1.22 22.75
CA GLU A 85 -4.74 -2.59 22.37
C GLU A 85 -3.41 -2.62 21.62
N LEU A 86 -2.98 -1.49 21.07
CA LEU A 86 -1.76 -1.36 20.27
C LEU A 86 -0.55 -0.93 21.09
N ILE A 87 -0.78 -0.28 22.23
CA ILE A 87 0.26 0.23 23.11
C ILE A 87 0.40 -0.70 24.30
N ASP A 88 1.62 -1.16 24.57
CA ASP A 88 1.90 -1.76 25.88
C ASP A 88 1.90 -0.67 26.95
N LEU A 89 0.77 -0.57 27.65
CA LEU A 89 0.56 0.43 28.70
C LEU A 89 1.39 0.17 29.95
N SER A 90 2.16 -0.92 30.04
CA SER A 90 3.11 -1.14 31.13
C SER A 90 4.35 -0.23 31.02
N GLU A 91 4.74 0.13 29.79
CA GLU A 91 5.91 0.98 29.53
C GLU A 91 5.58 2.50 29.56
N ASN A 92 4.30 2.87 29.45
CA ASN A 92 3.86 4.27 29.38
C ASN A 92 3.10 4.70 30.65
N SER A 93 3.84 5.10 31.69
CA SER A 93 3.31 5.51 33.00
C SER A 93 2.52 6.84 33.01
N ASN A 94 2.59 7.63 31.94
CA ASN A 94 2.07 9.02 31.92
C ASN A 94 0.73 9.19 31.17
N SER A 95 0.13 8.13 30.63
CA SER A 95 -1.14 8.22 29.89
C SER A 95 -2.30 7.67 30.73
N ASN A 96 -3.43 8.40 30.76
CA ASN A 96 -4.66 7.92 31.39
C ASN A 96 -5.18 6.73 30.58
N LYS A 97 -4.84 5.50 31.02
CA LYS A 97 -5.17 4.24 30.32
C LYS A 97 -6.64 4.12 29.87
N LYS A 98 -7.58 4.70 30.63
CA LYS A 98 -9.03 4.65 30.30
C LYS A 98 -9.40 5.45 29.05
N ASP A 99 -8.66 6.50 28.71
CA ASP A 99 -9.01 7.37 27.59
C ASP A 99 -8.54 6.77 26.25
N LEU A 100 -7.41 6.05 26.25
CA LEU A 100 -6.84 5.44 25.04
C LEU A 100 -7.68 4.26 24.49
N HIS A 101 -8.40 3.52 25.33
CA HIS A 101 -9.31 2.46 24.87
C HIS A 101 -10.59 3.01 24.22
N ASN A 102 -10.91 4.29 24.41
CA ASN A 102 -12.07 4.92 23.79
C ASN A 102 -11.75 5.54 22.43
N VAL A 103 -10.46 5.55 22.03
CA VAL A 103 -10.02 6.09 20.75
C VAL A 103 -9.74 4.93 19.81
N GLU A 104 -10.59 4.77 18.81
CA GLU A 104 -10.41 3.80 17.75
C GLU A 104 -9.68 4.43 16.57
N ILE A 105 -8.66 3.74 16.04
CA ILE A 105 -7.91 4.19 14.88
C ILE A 105 -7.95 3.15 13.75
N PRO A 106 -8.01 3.60 12.47
CA PRO A 106 -7.96 2.68 11.34
C PRO A 106 -6.56 2.11 11.19
N ILE A 107 -6.49 0.78 11.15
CA ILE A 107 -5.26 0.01 11.00
C ILE A 107 -5.21 -0.62 9.61
N PHE A 108 -4.01 -0.59 9.03
CA PHE A 108 -3.71 -1.19 7.74
C PHE A 108 -2.74 -2.35 7.92
N TRP A 109 -2.90 -3.38 7.12
CA TRP A 109 -1.94 -4.47 7.01
C TRP A 109 -0.78 -4.03 6.12
N GLY A 110 0.44 -4.01 6.65
CA GLY A 110 1.65 -3.58 5.96
C GLY A 110 2.40 -4.71 5.28
N GLY A 111 2.20 -5.96 5.71
CA GLY A 111 2.75 -7.15 5.08
C GLY A 111 2.87 -8.34 6.04
N PRO A 112 3.36 -9.49 5.55
CA PRO A 112 3.32 -10.75 6.29
C PRO A 112 4.45 -10.90 7.32
N VAL A 113 5.44 -10.01 7.31
CA VAL A 113 6.63 -10.08 8.17
C VAL A 113 6.43 -9.19 9.39
N ASP A 114 6.94 -9.61 10.54
CA ASP A 114 6.87 -8.89 11.81
C ASP A 114 5.46 -8.33 12.11
N ILE A 115 4.43 -9.17 12.07
CA ILE A 115 3.01 -8.76 12.11
C ILE A 115 2.60 -7.89 13.31
N ASN A 116 3.39 -7.90 14.39
CA ASN A 116 3.14 -7.07 15.59
C ASN A 116 3.89 -5.72 15.54
N LYS A 117 4.71 -5.49 14.52
CA LYS A 117 5.46 -4.25 14.35
C LYS A 117 4.52 -3.16 13.92
N ILE A 118 4.48 -2.08 14.69
CA ILE A 118 3.66 -0.91 14.42
C ILE A 118 4.50 0.16 13.74
N LEU A 119 4.02 0.65 12.61
CA LEU A 119 4.61 1.75 11.87
C LEU A 119 3.55 2.79 11.57
N ILE A 120 3.93 4.06 11.68
CA ILE A 120 3.11 5.19 11.30
C ILE A 120 3.72 5.75 10.03
N LEU A 121 3.06 5.55 8.89
CA LEU A 121 3.40 6.25 7.66
C LEU A 121 2.71 7.61 7.69
N HIS A 122 3.45 8.70 7.53
CA HIS A 122 2.88 10.05 7.62
C HIS A 122 3.52 11.05 6.67
N SER A 123 2.88 12.22 6.55
CA SER A 123 3.42 13.36 5.82
C SER A 123 4.52 14.08 6.59
N LYS A 124 5.44 14.74 5.87
CA LYS A 124 6.73 15.22 6.38
C LYS A 124 6.63 16.45 7.30
N GLU A 125 5.45 17.01 7.52
CA GLU A 125 5.25 18.14 8.46
C GLU A 125 5.37 17.72 9.92
N TYR A 126 5.28 16.42 10.19
CA TYR A 126 5.42 15.85 11.51
C TYR A 126 6.78 15.17 11.66
N GLU A 127 7.39 15.33 12.83
CA GLU A 127 8.67 14.71 13.18
C GLU A 127 8.61 14.22 14.64
N SER A 128 9.13 13.02 14.86
CA SER A 128 9.33 12.39 16.15
C SER A 128 10.77 11.90 16.27
N GLU A 129 11.17 11.43 17.44
CA GLU A 129 12.53 10.88 17.65
C GLU A 129 12.83 9.64 16.79
N THR A 130 11.81 8.89 16.38
CA THR A 130 12.00 7.69 15.54
C THR A 130 11.76 7.94 14.05
N THR A 131 11.51 9.21 13.67
CA THR A 131 11.12 9.52 12.31
C THR A 131 12.26 9.28 11.32
N LYS A 132 11.96 8.51 10.29
CA LYS A 132 12.82 8.31 9.12
C LYS A 132 12.15 8.96 7.90
N ASN A 133 12.91 9.83 7.25
CA ASN A 133 12.46 10.58 6.10
C ASN A 133 12.82 9.88 4.80
N TYR A 134 11.83 9.76 3.91
CA TYR A 134 11.97 9.32 2.52
C TYR A 134 11.68 10.49 1.58
N GLU A 135 11.62 10.27 0.26
CA GLU A 135 11.50 11.40 -0.69
C GLU A 135 10.26 12.27 -0.39
N ASN A 136 9.08 11.67 -0.33
CA ASN A 136 7.80 12.39 -0.22
C ASN A 136 7.01 12.09 1.05
N ILE A 137 7.50 11.16 1.87
CA ILE A 137 6.80 10.62 3.04
C ILE A 137 7.81 10.33 4.15
N SER A 138 7.29 10.08 5.35
CA SER A 138 8.08 9.76 6.52
C SER A 138 7.44 8.60 7.27
N ILE A 139 8.25 7.85 8.03
CA ILE A 139 7.75 6.80 8.91
C ILE A 139 8.23 7.05 10.34
N SER A 140 7.39 6.74 11.31
CA SER A 140 7.76 6.63 12.73
C SER A 140 7.38 5.26 13.26
N SER A 141 7.98 4.85 14.39
CA SER A 141 7.70 3.56 15.03
C SER A 141 7.53 3.66 16.55
N ASP A 142 7.33 4.87 17.09
CA ASP A 142 7.16 5.10 18.53
C ASP A 142 5.69 5.20 18.97
N TYR A 143 5.42 4.77 20.21
CA TYR A 143 4.09 4.87 20.81
C TYR A 143 3.65 6.32 21.08
N LYS A 144 4.60 7.24 21.25
CA LYS A 144 4.29 8.66 21.50
C LYS A 144 3.53 9.26 20.31
N THR A 145 3.93 8.94 19.09
CA THR A 145 3.25 9.34 17.86
C THR A 145 1.80 8.85 17.84
N LEU A 146 1.55 7.61 18.27
CA LEU A 146 0.18 7.07 18.37
C LEU A 146 -0.67 7.80 19.42
N ILE A 147 -0.09 8.14 20.57
CA ILE A 147 -0.77 8.92 21.61
C ILE A 147 -1.11 10.32 21.08
N GLU A 148 -0.16 10.98 20.39
CA GLU A 148 -0.41 12.28 19.78
C GLU A 148 -1.47 12.23 18.68
N ILE A 149 -1.57 11.10 17.95
CA ILE A 149 -2.67 10.86 17.01
C ILE A 149 -4.02 10.85 17.73
N ALA A 150 -4.14 10.16 18.87
CA ALA A 150 -5.37 10.14 19.66
C ALA A 150 -5.75 11.53 20.20
N ASP A 151 -4.75 12.35 20.53
CA ASP A 151 -4.92 13.72 21.01
C ASP A 151 -5.19 14.75 19.88
N ASN A 152 -5.28 14.33 18.62
CA ASN A 152 -5.33 15.21 17.44
C ASN A 152 -4.12 16.16 17.32
N LYS A 153 -2.96 15.78 17.88
CA LYS A 153 -1.68 16.51 17.81
C LYS A 153 -0.66 15.87 16.88
N GLY A 154 -0.93 14.65 16.40
CA GLY A 154 -0.07 13.90 15.48
C GLY A 154 -0.11 14.43 14.04
N PRO A 155 0.46 13.67 13.07
CA PRO A 155 0.53 14.10 11.68
C PRO A 155 -0.83 14.40 11.04
N LYS A 156 -0.84 15.34 10.08
CA LYS A 156 -2.04 15.72 9.33
C LYS A 156 -2.53 14.58 8.46
N ASN A 157 -1.63 13.95 7.70
CA ASN A 157 -1.91 12.74 6.92
C ASN A 157 -1.12 11.58 7.49
N LYS A 158 -1.80 10.44 7.69
CA LYS A 158 -1.21 9.29 8.37
C LYS A 158 -1.93 7.99 8.03
N LEU A 159 -1.19 6.89 8.08
CA LEU A 159 -1.67 5.52 8.14
C LEU A 159 -0.96 4.82 9.30
N VAL A 160 -1.71 4.15 10.16
CA VAL A 160 -1.14 3.26 11.17
C VAL A 160 -1.17 1.85 10.62
N ILE A 161 0.00 1.21 10.59
CA ILE A 161 0.28 -0.01 9.82
C ILE A 161 0.84 -1.08 10.75
N LEU A 162 0.36 -2.32 10.59
CA LEU A 162 0.87 -3.52 11.27
C LEU A 162 1.59 -4.44 10.29
N GLY A 163 2.81 -4.84 10.65
CA GLY A 163 3.66 -5.69 9.83
C GLY A 163 4.31 -4.95 8.67
N ILE A 164 5.24 -5.65 8.01
CA ILE A 164 6.01 -5.13 6.87
C ILE A 164 6.01 -6.12 5.71
N SER A 165 6.22 -5.60 4.51
CA SER A 165 6.49 -6.39 3.32
C SER A 165 7.99 -6.36 3.05
N SER A 166 8.64 -7.51 3.15
CA SER A 166 10.08 -7.68 2.91
C SER A 166 10.33 -8.84 1.97
#